data_AF-A0A9P3GRZ4-F1
#
_entry.id   AF-A0A9P3GRZ4-F1
#
_cell.length_a   1.000
_cell.length_b   1.000
_cell.length_c   1.000
_cell.angle_alpha   90.00
_cell.angle_beta   90.00
_cell.angle_gamma   90.00
#
_symmetry.space_group_name_H-M   'P 1'
#
loop_
_entity.id
_entity.type
_entity.pdbx_description
1 polymer ?
#
loop_
_entity_poly.entity_id
_entity_poly.type
_entity_poly.pdbx_seq_one_letter_code
_entity_poly.pdbx_strand_id
1 'polypeptide(L)'
;MTAEAVQQAQGEPKPEILTFPVLREQTRGIAEGHPWITEPKPGLSLEDHYAQGLFPIHHERWQKFPEGESLDDMALRADEAVKTVVLPHALRLSKAGKPGSHIAVASHGLFIAEMVPALLKLDPTNSETRTTWRPMSNTGWTRVVVEIVGEHSRDGPWPEVHVKVTDFNNHEHLSSVAPLSAGSEERDRVQTFAGEKQGSKDASQTEQRAN
;
A
#
# COMPACT_ATOMS: atom_id res chain seq x y z
N MET A 1 8.69 3.40 -10.92
CA MET A 1 9.21 4.68 -10.40
C MET A 1 9.96 4.56 -9.06
N THR A 2 9.31 4.29 -7.92
CA THR A 2 10.02 4.23 -6.61
C THR A 2 11.05 3.11 -6.52
N ALA A 3 10.69 1.88 -6.91
CA ALA A 3 11.61 0.73 -6.88
C ALA A 3 12.85 0.97 -7.76
N GLU A 4 12.67 1.55 -8.95
CA GLU A 4 13.75 1.88 -9.88
C GLU A 4 14.69 2.93 -9.29
N ALA A 5 14.16 3.99 -8.69
CA ALA A 5 14.97 5.02 -8.03
C ALA A 5 15.80 4.43 -6.88
N VAL A 6 15.20 3.56 -6.06
CA VAL A 6 15.91 2.87 -4.96
C VAL A 6 16.99 1.93 -5.51
N GLN A 7 16.69 1.13 -6.54
CA GLN A 7 17.63 0.20 -7.18
C GLN A 7 18.80 0.96 -7.84
N GLN A 8 18.53 2.08 -8.50
CA GLN A 8 19.56 2.91 -9.13
C GLN A 8 20.59 3.44 -8.14
N ALA A 9 20.17 3.70 -6.90
CA ALA A 9 21.03 4.13 -5.80
C ALA A 9 21.80 2.99 -5.11
N GLN A 10 21.54 1.72 -5.45
CA GLN A 10 22.28 0.57 -4.91
C GLN A 10 23.61 0.36 -5.65
N GLY A 11 24.57 -0.25 -4.93
CA GLY A 11 25.82 -0.74 -5.53
C GLY A 11 25.62 -1.96 -6.44
N GLU A 12 26.66 -2.30 -7.21
CA GLU A 12 26.64 -3.46 -8.09
C GLU A 12 26.98 -4.78 -7.35
N PRO A 13 26.39 -5.93 -7.73
CA PRO A 13 25.35 -6.08 -8.76
C PRO A 13 23.98 -5.61 -8.25
N LYS A 14 23.26 -4.84 -9.07
CA LYS A 14 21.91 -4.39 -8.72
C LYS A 14 20.92 -5.56 -8.61
N PRO A 15 20.03 -5.56 -7.60
CA PRO A 15 19.01 -6.59 -7.46
C PRO A 15 17.98 -6.48 -8.59
N GLU A 16 17.44 -7.59 -9.08
CA GLU A 16 16.36 -7.60 -10.09
C GLU A 16 15.09 -6.93 -9.55
N ILE A 17 14.40 -6.15 -10.41
CA ILE A 17 13.06 -5.63 -10.10
C ILE A 17 12.03 -6.58 -10.71
N LEU A 18 11.20 -7.15 -9.84
CA LEU A 18 10.06 -7.98 -10.21
C LEU A 18 8.77 -7.23 -9.88
N THR A 19 7.77 -7.31 -10.76
CA THR A 19 6.47 -6.65 -10.58
C THR A 19 5.38 -7.68 -10.39
N PHE A 20 4.55 -7.50 -9.36
CA PHE A 20 3.44 -8.41 -9.06
C PHE A 20 2.15 -7.62 -8.83
N PRO A 21 1.07 -7.88 -9.59
CA PRO A 21 -0.21 -7.19 -9.42
C PRO A 21 -0.80 -7.34 -8.01
N VAL A 22 -0.50 -8.44 -7.31
CA VAL A 22 -0.96 -8.70 -5.94
C VAL A 22 -0.45 -7.67 -4.93
N LEU A 23 0.58 -6.88 -5.26
CA LEU A 23 1.18 -5.85 -4.41
C LEU A 23 0.58 -4.44 -4.61
N ARG A 24 -0.50 -4.30 -5.38
CA ARG A 24 -1.16 -3.02 -5.65
C ARG A 24 -1.86 -2.44 -4.40
N GLU A 25 -2.19 -1.14 -4.44
CA GLU A 25 -3.06 -0.54 -3.43
C GLU A 25 -4.49 -1.12 -3.47
N GLN A 26 -5.25 -0.92 -2.39
CA GLN A 26 -6.70 -1.11 -2.37
C GLN A 26 -7.34 -0.47 -3.62
N THR A 27 -8.12 -1.24 -4.38
CA THR A 27 -8.96 -0.67 -5.43
C THR A 27 -10.21 -0.07 -4.80
N ARG A 28 -10.53 1.17 -5.11
CA ARG A 28 -11.74 1.85 -4.62
C ARG A 28 -12.92 1.80 -5.59
N GLY A 29 -12.78 1.04 -6.67
CA GLY A 29 -13.82 0.80 -7.66
C GLY A 29 -14.32 2.11 -8.24
N ILE A 30 -15.64 2.33 -8.20
CA ILE A 30 -16.27 3.55 -8.71
C ILE A 30 -15.82 4.84 -8.00
N ALA A 31 -15.22 4.73 -6.81
CA ALA A 31 -14.76 5.89 -6.05
C ALA A 31 -13.36 6.38 -6.45
N GLU A 32 -12.62 5.63 -7.29
CA GLU A 32 -11.29 6.06 -7.71
C GLU A 32 -11.33 7.42 -8.42
N GLY A 33 -10.34 8.28 -8.11
CA GLY A 33 -10.23 9.63 -8.66
C GLY A 33 -11.26 10.63 -8.11
N HIS A 34 -12.22 10.19 -7.30
CA HIS A 34 -13.24 11.05 -6.72
C HIS A 34 -12.88 11.52 -5.31
N PRO A 35 -13.44 12.65 -4.88
CA PRO A 35 -13.27 13.12 -3.52
C PRO A 35 -14.06 12.27 -2.52
N TRP A 36 -13.50 12.10 -1.33
CA TRP A 36 -14.23 11.48 -0.23
C TRP A 36 -14.85 12.52 0.70
N ILE A 37 -15.94 12.14 1.35
CA ILE A 37 -16.59 12.91 2.41
C ILE A 37 -16.53 12.12 3.71
N THR A 38 -16.28 12.80 4.83
CA THR A 38 -16.20 12.12 6.14
C THR A 38 -17.54 11.54 6.54
N GLU A 39 -18.59 12.33 6.38
CA GLU A 39 -19.94 12.01 6.85
C GLU A 39 -20.91 12.01 5.67
N PRO A 40 -21.82 11.02 5.58
CA PRO A 40 -22.93 11.07 4.64
C PRO A 40 -23.77 12.34 4.84
N LYS A 41 -24.17 12.98 3.74
CA LYS A 41 -25.12 14.08 3.75
C LYS A 41 -26.48 13.57 4.27
N PRO A 42 -27.10 14.28 5.24
CA PRO A 42 -28.41 13.90 5.76
C PRO A 42 -29.46 13.81 4.65
N GLY A 43 -30.31 12.77 4.71
CA GLY A 43 -31.43 12.60 3.79
C GLY A 43 -31.11 11.97 2.44
N LEU A 44 -29.85 11.58 2.19
CA LEU A 44 -29.45 10.83 0.99
C LEU A 44 -29.12 9.38 1.33
N SER A 45 -29.51 8.45 0.47
CA SER A 45 -29.04 7.06 0.54
C SER A 45 -27.58 6.96 0.05
N LEU A 46 -26.88 5.86 0.34
CA LEU A 46 -25.52 5.65 -0.20
C LEU A 46 -25.50 5.62 -1.73
N GLU A 47 -26.55 5.07 -2.36
CA GLU A 47 -26.68 5.07 -3.81
C GLU A 47 -26.81 6.49 -4.37
N ASP A 48 -27.63 7.34 -3.73
CA ASP A 48 -27.76 8.76 -4.11
C ASP A 48 -26.44 9.52 -3.94
N HIS A 49 -25.64 9.18 -2.94
CA HIS A 49 -24.30 9.75 -2.78
C HIS A 49 -23.40 9.38 -3.96
N TYR A 50 -23.32 8.10 -4.31
CA TYR A 50 -22.47 7.63 -5.39
C TYR A 50 -22.91 8.21 -6.75
N ALA A 51 -24.22 8.30 -7.00
CA ALA A 51 -24.77 8.93 -8.19
C ALA A 51 -24.39 10.43 -8.31
N GLN A 52 -24.13 11.09 -7.18
CA GLN A 52 -23.66 12.48 -7.11
C GLN A 52 -22.13 12.61 -7.07
N GLY A 53 -21.38 11.51 -7.23
CA GLY A 53 -19.92 11.50 -7.11
C GLY A 53 -19.41 11.77 -5.69
N LEU A 54 -20.24 11.52 -4.67
CA LEU A 54 -19.91 11.70 -3.27
C LEU A 54 -19.51 10.38 -2.62
N PHE A 55 -18.27 10.37 -2.15
CA PHE A 55 -17.49 9.29 -1.52
C PHE A 55 -17.53 9.14 0.02
N PRO A 56 -18.62 8.77 0.75
CA PRO A 56 -18.51 8.58 2.20
C PRO A 56 -17.42 7.59 2.59
N ILE A 57 -16.60 7.92 3.59
CA ILE A 57 -15.62 6.99 4.16
C ILE A 57 -16.34 5.77 4.74
N HIS A 58 -15.76 4.60 4.51
CA HIS A 58 -16.12 3.37 5.21
C HIS A 58 -15.36 3.24 6.52
N HIS A 59 -16.09 2.98 7.61
CA HIS A 59 -15.53 2.84 8.95
C HIS A 59 -15.24 1.37 9.30
N GLU A 60 -15.97 0.45 8.68
CA GLU A 60 -15.82 -0.98 8.94
C GLU A 60 -14.91 -1.66 7.90
N ARG A 61 -14.15 -2.67 8.33
CA ARG A 61 -13.16 -3.35 7.46
C ARG A 61 -13.77 -4.10 6.29
N TRP A 62 -15.00 -4.60 6.43
CA TRP A 62 -15.71 -5.38 5.41
C TRP A 62 -16.42 -4.49 4.37
N GLN A 63 -16.56 -3.20 4.65
CA GLN A 63 -17.21 -2.25 3.75
C GLN A 63 -16.32 -1.94 2.54
N LYS A 64 -16.96 -1.74 1.39
CA LYS A 64 -16.31 -1.36 0.14
C LYS A 64 -17.28 -0.64 -0.78
N PHE A 65 -16.72 0.21 -1.64
CA PHE A 65 -17.46 0.77 -2.76
C PHE A 65 -17.78 -0.32 -3.79
N PRO A 66 -18.81 -0.14 -4.63
CA PRO A 66 -19.03 -0.97 -5.80
C PRO A 66 -17.75 -1.12 -6.62
N GLU A 67 -17.44 -2.36 -7.04
CA GLU A 67 -16.21 -2.74 -7.78
C GLU A 67 -14.89 -2.51 -7.01
N GLY A 68 -14.99 -2.10 -5.74
CA GLY A 68 -13.86 -1.88 -4.86
C GLY A 68 -13.44 -3.13 -4.10
N GLU A 69 -12.43 -2.93 -3.26
CA GLU A 69 -11.85 -3.90 -2.36
C GLU A 69 -12.06 -3.42 -0.92
N SER A 70 -12.50 -4.30 -0.02
CA SER A 70 -12.58 -3.98 1.41
C SER A 70 -11.20 -4.15 2.08
N LEU A 71 -11.04 -3.71 3.34
CA LEU A 71 -9.80 -3.99 4.07
C LEU A 71 -9.63 -5.49 4.35
N ASP A 72 -10.73 -6.23 4.49
CA ASP A 72 -10.68 -7.68 4.66
C ASP A 72 -10.29 -8.41 3.37
N ASP A 73 -10.80 -7.96 2.22
CA ASP A 73 -10.36 -8.46 0.90
C ASP A 73 -8.86 -8.21 0.71
N MET A 74 -8.39 -7.00 1.05
CA MET A 74 -6.99 -6.62 0.97
C MET A 74 -6.10 -7.42 1.94
N ALA A 75 -6.59 -7.77 3.13
CA ALA A 75 -5.86 -8.61 4.08
C ALA A 75 -5.67 -10.04 3.54
N LEU A 76 -6.69 -10.60 2.88
CA LEU A 76 -6.57 -11.90 2.20
C LEU A 76 -5.54 -11.84 1.06
N ARG A 77 -5.56 -10.76 0.28
CA ARG A 77 -4.58 -10.53 -0.78
C ARG A 77 -3.16 -10.34 -0.24
N ALA A 78 -3.01 -9.70 0.91
CA ALA A 78 -1.73 -9.57 1.59
C ALA A 78 -1.20 -10.94 2.06
N ASP A 79 -2.06 -11.81 2.61
CA ASP A 79 -1.71 -13.19 2.96
C ASP A 79 -1.26 -13.98 1.70
N GLU A 80 -1.92 -13.79 0.55
CA GLU A 80 -1.51 -14.36 -0.73
C GLU A 80 -0.17 -13.83 -1.21
N ALA A 81 0.05 -12.52 -1.17
CA ALA A 81 1.30 -11.88 -1.59
C ALA A 81 2.50 -12.38 -0.77
N VAL A 82 2.33 -12.54 0.55
CA VAL A 82 3.37 -13.10 1.41
C VAL A 82 3.73 -14.52 0.96
N LYS A 83 2.73 -15.38 0.73
CA LYS A 83 2.93 -16.79 0.36
C LYS A 83 3.50 -16.99 -1.04
N THR A 84 3.06 -16.17 -2.00
CA THR A 84 3.36 -16.38 -3.43
C THR A 84 4.55 -15.56 -3.91
N VAL A 85 4.84 -14.43 -3.26
CA VAL A 85 5.93 -13.52 -3.65
C VAL A 85 7.04 -13.51 -2.62
N VAL A 86 6.77 -13.08 -1.38
CA VAL A 86 7.82 -12.79 -0.40
C VAL A 86 8.54 -14.05 0.08
N LEU A 87 7.79 -15.05 0.56
CA LEU A 87 8.37 -16.23 1.17
C LEU A 87 9.19 -17.11 0.21
N PRO A 88 8.79 -17.35 -1.04
CA PRO A 88 9.62 -18.10 -1.99
C PRO A 88 11.01 -17.49 -2.17
N HIS A 89 11.13 -16.16 -2.16
CA HIS A 89 12.42 -15.47 -2.21
C HIS A 89 13.22 -15.64 -0.90
N ALA A 90 12.56 -15.53 0.25
CA ALA A 90 13.20 -15.72 1.57
C ALA A 90 13.76 -17.14 1.73
N LEU A 91 12.98 -18.17 1.38
CA LEU A 91 13.42 -19.56 1.42
C LEU A 91 14.60 -19.82 0.48
N ARG A 92 14.56 -19.27 -0.75
CA ARG A 92 15.67 -19.40 -1.70
C ARG A 92 16.96 -18.82 -1.14
N LEU A 93 16.90 -17.67 -0.47
CA LEU A 93 18.06 -17.01 0.15
C LEU A 93 18.58 -17.81 1.36
N SER A 94 17.68 -18.34 2.18
CA SER A 94 18.02 -19.21 3.31
C SER A 94 18.74 -20.49 2.85
N LYS A 95 18.20 -21.20 1.86
CA LYS A 95 18.83 -22.41 1.28
C LYS A 95 20.18 -22.14 0.63
N ALA A 96 20.38 -20.94 0.09
CA ALA A 96 21.65 -20.52 -0.47
C ALA A 96 22.70 -20.17 0.60
N GLY A 97 22.38 -20.31 1.90
CA GLY A 97 23.27 -19.98 3.00
C GLY A 97 23.60 -18.49 3.06
N LYS A 98 22.65 -17.61 2.69
CA LYS A 98 22.84 -16.15 2.68
C LYS A 98 22.03 -15.48 3.82
N PRO A 99 22.37 -15.72 5.10
CA PRO A 99 21.72 -15.04 6.20
C PRO A 99 21.95 -13.53 6.11
N GLY A 100 21.01 -12.74 6.64
CA GLY A 100 21.08 -11.27 6.58
C GLY A 100 20.79 -10.68 5.19
N SER A 101 20.26 -11.47 4.26
CA SER A 101 19.80 -10.95 2.96
C SER A 101 18.55 -10.08 3.14
N HIS A 102 18.42 -9.05 2.31
CA HIS A 102 17.27 -8.16 2.31
C HIS A 102 16.40 -8.37 1.06
N ILE A 103 15.08 -8.37 1.27
CA ILE A 103 14.09 -8.30 0.20
C ILE A 103 13.41 -6.94 0.33
N ALA A 104 13.52 -6.11 -0.71
CA ALA A 104 12.83 -4.83 -0.76
C ALA A 104 11.49 -4.98 -1.50
N VAL A 105 10.42 -4.49 -0.89
CA VAL A 105 9.07 -4.46 -1.49
C VAL A 105 8.61 -3.01 -1.55
N ALA A 106 8.42 -2.49 -2.76
CA ALA A 106 7.79 -1.18 -2.97
C ALA A 106 6.29 -1.40 -3.23
N SER A 107 5.44 -0.79 -2.41
CA SER A 107 3.98 -0.89 -2.50
C SER A 107 3.35 0.40 -1.94
N HIS A 108 2.11 0.32 -1.47
CA HIS A 108 1.27 1.46 -1.09
C HIS A 108 0.90 1.40 0.39
N GLY A 109 0.44 2.53 0.93
CA GLY A 109 0.32 2.72 2.38
C GLY A 109 -0.63 1.75 3.04
N LEU A 110 -1.83 1.54 2.48
CA LEU A 110 -2.80 0.62 3.09
C LEU A 110 -2.39 -0.83 2.86
N PHE A 111 -1.91 -1.17 1.67
CA PHE A 111 -1.45 -2.53 1.39
C PHE A 111 -0.26 -2.95 2.27
N ILE A 112 0.75 -2.08 2.47
CA ILE A 112 1.87 -2.37 3.37
C ILE A 112 1.37 -2.60 4.80
N ALA A 113 0.39 -1.81 5.25
CA ALA A 113 -0.21 -1.97 6.58
C ALA A 113 -0.93 -3.32 6.79
N GLU A 114 -1.45 -3.95 5.73
CA GLU A 114 -2.03 -5.31 5.79
C GLU A 114 -0.98 -6.41 5.56
N MET A 115 0.12 -6.11 4.85
CA MET A 115 1.22 -7.06 4.63
C MET A 115 2.04 -7.33 5.91
N VAL A 116 2.21 -6.35 6.78
CA VAL A 116 2.90 -6.53 8.07
C VAL A 116 2.21 -7.60 8.95
N PRO A 117 0.90 -7.52 9.26
CA PRO A 117 0.23 -8.56 10.04
C PRO A 117 0.19 -9.90 9.29
N ALA A 118 0.13 -9.93 7.95
CA ALA A 118 0.24 -11.16 7.17
C ALA A 118 1.58 -11.89 7.40
N LEU A 119 2.69 -11.14 7.53
CA LEU A 119 3.99 -11.69 7.90
C LEU A 119 4.01 -12.15 9.36
N LEU A 120 3.48 -11.36 10.30
CA LEU A 120 3.48 -11.68 11.73
C LEU A 120 2.69 -12.98 12.03
N LYS A 121 1.60 -13.24 11.31
CA LYS A 121 0.81 -14.49 11.44
C LYS A 121 1.60 -15.76 11.14
N LEU A 122 2.73 -15.66 10.44
CA LEU A 122 3.57 -16.82 10.15
C LEU A 122 4.27 -17.34 11.41
N ASP A 123 4.45 -16.49 12.41
CA ASP A 123 4.99 -16.85 13.71
C ASP A 123 3.82 -17.02 14.71
N PRO A 124 3.47 -18.27 15.09
CA PRO A 124 2.35 -18.53 15.99
C PRO A 124 2.59 -18.01 17.42
N THR A 125 3.83 -17.68 17.77
CA THR A 125 4.19 -17.09 19.07
C THR A 125 4.04 -15.58 19.10
N ASN A 126 3.84 -14.95 17.93
CA ASN A 126 3.77 -13.50 17.81
C ASN A 126 2.45 -12.93 18.37
N SER A 127 2.56 -12.04 19.36
CA SER A 127 1.42 -11.39 20.02
C SER A 127 0.96 -10.09 19.35
N GLU A 128 1.72 -9.58 18.38
CA GLU A 128 1.49 -8.30 17.68
C GLU A 128 0.58 -8.45 16.45
N THR A 129 0.02 -9.64 16.21
CA THR A 129 -0.87 -9.91 15.06
C THR A 129 -2.13 -9.05 15.05
N ARG A 130 -2.48 -8.42 16.17
CA ARG A 130 -3.62 -7.49 16.32
C ARG A 130 -3.22 -6.00 16.31
N THR A 131 -1.93 -5.69 16.17
CA THR A 131 -1.45 -4.30 16.14
C THR A 131 -1.87 -3.62 14.83
N THR A 132 -2.27 -2.35 14.93
CA THR A 132 -2.59 -1.54 13.75
C THR A 132 -1.33 -0.87 13.21
N TRP A 133 -0.97 -1.15 11.97
CA TRP A 133 0.26 -0.67 11.32
C TRP A 133 -0.01 0.53 10.38
N ARG A 134 -0.60 1.60 10.91
CA ARG A 134 -1.04 2.80 10.15
C ARG A 134 -0.80 4.08 10.97
N PRO A 135 -0.68 5.26 10.34
CA PRO A 135 -0.56 5.51 8.89
C PRO A 135 0.87 5.23 8.39
N MET A 136 1.01 5.14 7.06
CA MET A 136 2.30 5.04 6.37
C MET A 136 2.58 6.34 5.62
N SER A 137 3.78 6.90 5.82
CA SER A 137 4.25 8.09 5.11
C SER A 137 4.68 7.71 3.69
N ASN A 138 4.52 8.63 2.73
CA ASN A 138 5.13 8.46 1.41
C ASN A 138 6.64 8.26 1.58
N THR A 139 7.18 7.28 0.86
CA THR A 139 8.57 6.81 0.94
C THR A 139 9.07 6.39 2.33
N GLY A 140 8.20 6.37 3.34
CA GLY A 140 8.48 5.73 4.63
C GLY A 140 8.64 4.22 4.46
N TRP A 141 9.53 3.61 5.24
CA TRP A 141 9.80 2.18 5.17
C TRP A 141 9.55 1.48 6.51
N THR A 142 9.15 0.21 6.41
CA THR A 142 8.95 -0.68 7.55
C THR A 142 9.83 -1.91 7.34
N ARG A 143 10.54 -2.34 8.38
CA ARG A 143 11.40 -3.53 8.34
C ARG A 143 10.84 -4.63 9.21
N VAL A 144 10.57 -5.75 8.57
CA VAL A 144 10.20 -7.01 9.20
C VAL A 144 11.38 -7.98 9.05
N VAL A 145 11.83 -8.55 10.15
CA VAL A 145 12.85 -9.60 10.19
C VAL A 145 12.12 -10.94 10.26
N VAL A 146 12.50 -11.85 9.37
CA VAL A 146 11.99 -13.22 9.31
C VAL A 146 13.18 -14.17 9.50
N GLU A 147 13.17 -14.90 10.60
CA GLU A 147 14.13 -15.96 10.88
C GLU A 147 13.48 -17.30 10.54
N ILE A 148 14.13 -18.09 9.68
CA ILE A 148 13.64 -19.40 9.27
C ILE A 148 14.27 -20.45 10.17
N VAL A 149 13.41 -21.15 10.93
CA VAL A 149 13.79 -22.17 11.90
C VAL A 149 13.54 -23.56 11.31
N GLY A 150 14.55 -24.42 11.37
CA GLY A 150 14.45 -25.81 10.94
C GLY A 150 14.71 -26.07 9.46
N GLU A 151 14.73 -27.36 9.11
CA GLU A 151 14.90 -27.81 7.73
C GLU A 151 13.60 -27.66 6.94
N HIS A 152 13.71 -27.27 5.67
CA HIS A 152 12.55 -27.13 4.80
C HIS A 152 12.83 -27.62 3.38
N SER A 153 11.94 -28.48 2.89
CA SER A 153 11.94 -28.93 1.49
C SER A 153 11.16 -27.94 0.62
N ARG A 154 11.17 -28.13 -0.70
CA ARG A 154 10.40 -27.28 -1.63
C ARG A 154 8.91 -27.59 -1.62
N ASP A 155 8.58 -28.85 -1.33
CA ASP A 155 7.24 -29.43 -1.43
C ASP A 155 6.65 -29.78 -0.05
N GLY A 156 7.35 -29.42 1.03
CA GLY A 156 6.95 -29.65 2.41
C GLY A 156 6.12 -28.50 2.99
N PRO A 157 5.60 -28.68 4.22
CA PRO A 157 4.98 -27.58 4.95
C PRO A 157 5.97 -26.42 5.11
N TRP A 158 5.44 -25.20 5.25
CA TRP A 158 6.26 -24.02 5.54
C TRP A 158 7.11 -24.28 6.79
N PRO A 159 8.41 -23.91 6.78
CA PRO A 159 9.22 -23.98 7.99
C PRO A 159 8.61 -23.14 9.10
N GLU A 160 8.94 -23.50 10.33
CA GLU A 160 8.72 -22.62 11.46
C GLU A 160 9.52 -21.32 11.23
N VAL A 161 8.91 -20.19 11.55
CA VAL A 161 9.56 -18.89 11.42
C VAL A 161 9.35 -18.06 12.67
N HIS A 162 10.36 -17.27 13.02
CA HIS A 162 10.20 -16.17 13.97
C HIS A 162 10.12 -14.86 13.21
N VAL A 163 9.12 -14.04 13.53
CA VAL A 163 8.86 -12.80 12.80
C VAL A 163 8.80 -11.63 13.77
N LYS A 164 9.54 -10.56 13.46
CA LYS A 164 9.60 -9.36 14.27
C LYS A 164 9.60 -8.10 13.42
N VAL A 165 8.80 -7.10 13.79
CA VAL A 165 8.95 -5.74 13.25
C VAL A 165 10.06 -5.03 14.02
N THR A 166 11.02 -4.47 13.31
CA THR A 166 12.20 -3.79 13.90
C THR A 166 12.18 -2.29 13.68
N ASP A 167 11.58 -1.85 12.57
CA ASP A 167 11.39 -0.45 12.24
C ASP A 167 9.99 -0.31 11.63
N PHE A 168 9.25 0.72 12.02
CA PHE A 168 7.93 1.00 11.48
C PHE A 168 7.83 2.43 10.99
N ASN A 169 7.38 2.59 9.74
CA ASN A 169 7.18 3.89 9.08
C ASN A 169 8.37 4.84 9.26
N ASN A 170 9.61 4.33 9.16
CA ASN A 170 10.82 5.13 9.26
C ASN A 170 10.92 6.04 8.03
N HIS A 171 11.05 7.33 8.29
CA HIS A 171 11.14 8.39 7.28
C HIS A 171 12.23 9.42 7.63
N GLU A 172 13.22 9.01 8.44
CA GLU A 172 14.32 9.88 8.86
C GLU A 172 15.14 10.40 7.67
N HIS A 173 15.27 9.59 6.62
CA HIS A 173 15.93 9.94 5.36
C HIS A 173 15.26 11.12 4.62
N LEU A 174 14.04 11.50 5.00
CA LEU A 174 13.33 12.66 4.44
C LEU A 174 13.58 13.95 5.23
N SER A 175 14.23 13.88 6.39
CA SER A 175 14.44 15.05 7.27
C SER A 175 15.23 16.19 6.60
N SER A 176 16.09 15.86 5.64
CA SER A 176 16.88 16.81 4.86
C SER A 176 16.26 17.17 3.51
N VAL A 177 15.13 16.55 3.14
CA VAL A 177 14.42 16.85 1.89
C VAL A 177 13.45 17.98 2.17
N ALA A 178 13.65 19.12 1.49
CA ALA A 178 12.72 20.24 1.58
C ALA A 178 11.30 19.76 1.23
N PRO A 179 10.28 20.08 2.06
CA PRO A 179 8.91 19.80 1.68
C PRO A 179 8.64 20.44 0.32
N LEU A 180 8.12 19.67 -0.63
CA LEU A 180 7.52 20.29 -1.81
C LEU A 180 6.47 21.26 -1.28
N SER A 181 6.66 22.55 -1.53
CA SER A 181 5.71 23.59 -1.12
C SER A 181 4.34 23.16 -1.62
N ALA A 182 3.46 22.78 -0.70
CA ALA A 182 2.06 22.61 -1.01
C ALA A 182 1.60 23.96 -1.58
N GLY A 183 1.21 23.98 -2.85
CA GLY A 183 0.62 25.15 -3.48
C GLY A 183 -0.42 25.73 -2.54
N SER A 184 -0.23 26.99 -2.19
CA SER A 184 -1.01 27.74 -1.24
C SER A 184 -2.37 28.09 -1.82
N GLU A 185 -3.37 27.21 -1.71
CA GLU A 185 -4.79 27.59 -1.82
C GLU A 185 -5.64 26.76 -0.83
N GLU A 186 -6.64 27.43 -0.26
CA GLU A 186 -7.60 27.00 0.77
C GLU A 186 -7.78 25.50 1.02
N ARG A 187 -7.53 25.08 2.26
CA ARG A 187 -7.86 23.73 2.77
C ARG A 187 -9.37 23.60 3.02
N ASP A 188 -10.18 23.65 1.97
CA ASP A 188 -11.39 22.84 1.96
C ASP A 188 -10.98 21.42 1.55
N ARG A 189 -11.14 20.50 2.50
CA ARG A 189 -10.58 19.15 2.49
C ARG A 189 -11.19 18.30 1.38
N VAL A 190 -10.62 18.38 0.19
CA VAL A 190 -10.91 17.46 -0.90
C VAL A 190 -9.69 16.56 -1.08
N GLN A 191 -9.55 15.56 -0.21
CA GLN A 191 -8.62 14.46 -0.48
C GLN A 191 -9.30 13.54 -1.50
N THR A 192 -8.65 13.33 -2.64
CA THR A 192 -9.12 12.38 -3.65
C THR A 192 -8.60 10.99 -3.31
N PHE A 193 -9.39 9.97 -3.59
CA PHE A 193 -8.90 8.61 -3.69
C PHE A 193 -7.91 8.56 -4.86
N ALA A 194 -6.62 8.37 -4.55
CA ALA A 194 -5.54 8.65 -5.48
C ALA A 194 -5.52 7.69 -6.69
N GLY A 195 -6.24 8.08 -7.74
CA GLY A 195 -5.90 7.84 -9.14
C GLY A 195 -5.32 9.12 -9.74
N GLU A 196 -4.39 9.00 -10.68
CA GLU A 196 -3.64 10.10 -11.31
C GLU A 196 -4.52 11.30 -11.72
N LYS A 197 -3.99 12.52 -11.56
CA LYS A 197 -4.60 13.74 -12.13
C LYS A 197 -4.59 13.65 -13.66
N GLN A 198 -5.72 13.35 -14.29
CA GLN A 198 -5.92 13.70 -15.69
C GLN A 198 -6.11 15.22 -15.79
N GLY A 199 -5.18 15.88 -16.47
CA GLY A 199 -5.25 17.30 -16.75
C GLY A 199 -6.46 17.62 -17.61
N SER A 200 -7.42 18.35 -17.05
CA SER A 200 -8.45 19.06 -17.81
C SER A 200 -7.75 20.12 -18.67
N LYS A 201 -7.73 19.92 -19.99
CA LYS A 201 -7.42 20.98 -20.96
C LYS A 201 -8.72 21.72 -21.30
N ASP A 202 -8.70 23.00 -20.97
CA ASP A 202 -9.37 24.14 -21.61
C ASP A 202 -10.61 23.88 -22.48
N ALA A 203 -11.71 24.49 -22.05
CA ALA A 203 -12.69 25.08 -22.95
C ALA A 203 -12.88 26.56 -22.57
N SER A 204 -11.91 27.41 -22.97
CA SER A 204 -12.14 28.84 -23.07
C SER A 204 -13.06 29.09 -24.27
N GLN A 205 -14.32 29.44 -23.98
CA GLN A 205 -15.24 29.92 -25.00
C GLN A 205 -14.75 31.27 -25.51
N THR A 206 -14.49 31.30 -26.81
CA THR A 206 -14.19 32.51 -27.58
C THR A 206 -15.50 33.29 -27.76
N GLU A 207 -15.58 34.49 -27.17
CA GLU A 207 -16.61 35.47 -27.54
C GLU A 207 -16.41 35.90 -29.00
N GLN A 208 -17.36 35.54 -29.86
CA GLN A 208 -17.51 36.12 -31.19
C GLN A 208 -18.18 37.49 -31.07
N ARG A 209 -17.44 38.54 -31.44
CA ARG A 209 -18.04 39.82 -31.89
C ARG A 209 -18.35 39.70 -33.38
N ALA A 210 -19.63 39.75 -33.73
CA ALA A 210 -20.11 40.22 -35.03
C ALA A 210 -21.59 40.62 -34.91
N ASN A 211 -21.84 41.93 -34.81
CA ASN A 211 -22.85 42.69 -35.55
C ASN A 211 -22.74 44.17 -35.19
#